data_AF-A0A851ILJ1-F1
#
_entry.id   AF-A0A851ILJ1-F1
#
_cell.length_a   1.000
_cell.length_b   1.000
_cell.length_c   1.000
_cell.angle_alpha   90.00
_cell.angle_beta   90.00
_cell.angle_gamma   90.00
#
_symmetry.space_group_name_H-M   'P 1'
#
loop_
_entity.id
_entity.type
_entity.pdbx_description
1 polymer ?
#
loop_
_entity_poly.entity_id
_entity_poly.type
_entity_poly.pdbx_seq_one_letter_code
_entity_poly.pdbx_strand_id
1 'polypeptide(L)'
;MFSTLSMKSKMILIVGFILICSAIGLGIFFGLSKAFPKNVHSENKSSEVLPKEDVKKEYEVKEEPKKTEEQSQEENLESKKAMALIEDNDIDYYISKSYKVGTDIDAGIYKVVSDGENSGQYTITDKNSKSEVDFYEGKIFFNFRYVELKDNESIYLVDADLVKVDENSRYSGNKYISGQYKVGFDIPEGSYKLVPTGQAGYVEVSTSPMSDVIFSRYVEKDAEIEVKQGQYLTISGVDVIR
;
A
#
# COMPACT_ATOMS: atom_id res chain seq x y z
N MET A 1 -6.61 -5.27 -31.16
CA MET A 1 -5.21 -5.53 -31.56
C MET A 1 -4.28 -5.81 -30.36
N PHE A 2 -4.63 -5.41 -29.12
CA PHE A 2 -3.82 -5.64 -27.92
C PHE A 2 -4.00 -7.04 -27.29
N SER A 3 -5.15 -7.69 -27.50
CA SER A 3 -5.51 -8.96 -26.87
C SER A 3 -4.63 -10.14 -27.29
N THR A 4 -4.10 -10.12 -28.52
CA THR A 4 -3.32 -11.21 -29.12
C THR A 4 -1.81 -11.13 -28.85
N LEU A 5 -1.34 -10.14 -28.09
CA LEU A 5 0.09 -10.01 -27.77
C LEU A 5 0.51 -10.91 -26.59
N SER A 6 1.75 -11.40 -26.65
CA SER A 6 2.39 -12.11 -25.53
C SER A 6 2.54 -11.20 -24.31
N MET A 7 2.53 -11.77 -23.10
CA MET A 7 2.61 -11.00 -21.85
C MET A 7 3.86 -10.11 -21.79
N LYS A 8 5.00 -10.57 -22.32
CA LYS A 8 6.24 -9.80 -22.38
C LYS A 8 6.06 -8.55 -23.27
N SER A 9 5.40 -8.70 -24.41
CA SER A 9 5.13 -7.58 -25.33
C SER A 9 4.11 -6.57 -24.75
N LYS A 10 3.15 -7.04 -23.95
CA LYS A 10 2.20 -6.18 -23.22
C LYS A 10 2.89 -5.36 -22.14
N MET A 11 3.78 -5.97 -21.36
CA MET A 11 4.57 -5.27 -20.34
C MET A 11 5.46 -4.17 -20.94
N ILE A 12 6.14 -4.45 -22.06
CA ILE A 12 7.00 -3.45 -22.73
C ILE A 12 6.18 -2.23 -23.20
N LEU A 13 4.98 -2.46 -23.74
CA LEU A 13 4.09 -1.37 -24.16
C LEU A 13 3.57 -0.55 -22.97
N ILE A 14 3.25 -1.19 -21.84
CA ILE A 14 2.79 -0.51 -20.63
C ILE A 14 3.90 0.35 -20.03
N VAL A 15 5.11 -0.19 -19.91
CA VAL A 15 6.28 0.57 -19.40
C VAL A 15 6.61 1.74 -20.33
N GLY A 16 6.54 1.54 -21.65
CA GLY A 16 6.70 2.63 -22.62
C GLY A 16 5.65 3.74 -22.47
N PHE A 17 4.39 3.38 -22.20
CA PHE A 17 3.32 4.36 -22.02
C PHE A 17 3.47 5.17 -20.73
N ILE A 18 3.91 4.54 -19.63
CA ILE A 18 4.17 5.19 -18.35
C ILE A 18 5.29 6.23 -18.48
N LEU A 19 6.36 5.91 -19.21
CA LEU A 19 7.45 6.86 -19.48
C LEU A 19 6.99 8.05 -20.33
N ILE A 20 6.09 7.85 -21.30
CA ILE A 20 5.53 8.94 -22.12
C ILE A 20 4.61 9.85 -21.29
N CYS A 21 3.83 9.29 -20.35
CA CYS A 21 2.98 10.09 -19.45
C CYS A 21 3.80 10.97 -18.49
N SER A 22 4.96 10.50 -18.04
CA SER A 22 5.85 11.28 -17.17
C SER A 22 6.44 12.53 -17.86
N ALA A 23 6.60 12.50 -19.19
CA ALA A 23 7.10 13.63 -19.97
C ALA A 23 6.04 14.71 -20.26
N ILE A 24 4.74 14.38 -20.20
CA ILE A 24 3.64 15.32 -20.44
C ILE A 24 3.18 15.99 -19.13
N GLY A 25 3.41 15.34 -17.97
CA GLY A 25 3.05 15.87 -16.64
C GLY A 25 3.77 17.15 -16.21
N LEU A 26 4.87 17.54 -16.88
CA LEU A 26 5.58 18.80 -16.63
C LEU A 26 5.16 19.94 -17.57
N GLY A 27 4.26 19.70 -18.54
CA GLY A 27 3.89 20.67 -19.59
C GLY A 27 2.55 21.38 -19.43
N ILE A 28 1.73 21.07 -18.42
CA ILE A 28 0.35 21.62 -18.31
C ILE A 28 0.09 22.35 -16.98
N PHE A 29 1.13 22.65 -16.19
CA PHE A 29 0.99 23.48 -14.98
C PHE A 29 1.11 25.00 -15.22
N PHE A 30 1.28 25.44 -16.46
CA PHE A 30 1.15 26.86 -16.84
C PHE A 30 -0.08 27.06 -17.73
N GLY A 31 -1.23 27.28 -17.10
CA GLY A 31 -2.36 27.95 -17.74
C GLY A 31 -3.67 27.18 -17.70
N LEU A 32 -4.34 27.14 -16.55
CA LEU A 32 -5.81 27.07 -16.45
C LEU A 32 -6.30 27.43 -15.04
N SER A 33 -5.82 28.55 -14.50
CA SER A 33 -6.55 29.26 -13.44
C SER A 33 -7.53 30.23 -14.09
N LYS A 34 -8.78 29.80 -14.28
CA LYS A 34 -10.03 30.60 -14.34
C LYS A 34 -11.09 29.84 -15.14
N ALA A 35 -11.93 29.06 -14.47
CA ALA A 35 -13.29 28.73 -14.93
C ALA A 35 -14.02 27.77 -13.95
N PHE A 36 -14.95 28.36 -13.19
CA PHE A 36 -16.27 27.78 -12.85
C PHE A 36 -16.45 26.89 -11.60
N PRO A 37 -17.69 26.85 -11.03
CA PRO A 37 -17.93 27.27 -9.65
C PRO A 37 -18.44 26.16 -8.70
N LYS A 38 -18.65 26.57 -7.44
CA LYS A 38 -19.13 25.83 -6.27
C LYS A 38 -20.50 25.11 -6.42
N ASN A 39 -20.55 23.97 -5.74
CA ASN A 39 -21.68 23.28 -5.09
C ASN A 39 -22.76 22.66 -5.99
N VAL A 40 -22.94 21.33 -5.90
CA VAL A 40 -24.26 20.69 -5.68
C VAL A 40 -24.06 19.37 -4.92
N HIS A 41 -24.87 19.20 -3.87
CA HIS A 41 -25.06 18.00 -3.04
C HIS A 41 -26.13 17.12 -3.71
N SER A 42 -25.95 15.79 -3.76
CA SER A 42 -27.07 14.88 -4.07
C SER A 42 -26.96 13.60 -3.26
N GLU A 43 -27.91 13.45 -2.33
CA GLU A 43 -28.34 12.18 -1.74
C GLU A 43 -28.65 11.15 -2.84
N ASN A 44 -28.41 9.87 -2.55
CA ASN A 44 -29.16 8.82 -3.24
C ASN A 44 -29.67 7.76 -2.26
N LYS A 45 -30.94 7.42 -2.46
CA LYS A 45 -31.83 6.65 -1.59
C LYS A 45 -31.84 5.19 -2.06
N SER A 46 -31.98 4.30 -1.10
CA SER A 46 -31.96 2.84 -1.24
C SER A 46 -33.32 2.23 -1.66
N SER A 47 -33.23 1.12 -2.41
CA SER A 47 -34.05 -0.13 -2.39
C SER A 47 -35.50 -0.22 -2.93
N GLU A 48 -35.73 -1.17 -3.87
CA GLU A 48 -36.80 -2.22 -3.94
C GLU A 48 -36.55 -3.12 -5.20
N VAL A 49 -36.19 -4.42 -5.16
CA VAL A 49 -36.89 -5.73 -4.91
C VAL A 49 -37.64 -6.38 -6.12
N LEU A 50 -37.01 -7.43 -6.73
CA LEU A 50 -37.43 -8.78 -7.27
C LEU A 50 -38.69 -8.96 -8.19
N PRO A 51 -38.93 -10.10 -8.95
CA PRO A 51 -38.38 -11.48 -8.86
C PRO A 51 -38.10 -12.32 -10.17
N LYS A 52 -37.36 -13.44 -9.96
CA LYS A 52 -37.32 -14.83 -10.55
C LYS A 52 -37.90 -15.18 -11.95
N GLU A 53 -37.14 -15.96 -12.74
CA GLU A 53 -37.58 -17.28 -13.29
C GLU A 53 -36.43 -18.14 -13.86
N ASP A 54 -36.69 -19.45 -13.93
CA ASP A 54 -35.82 -20.63 -14.11
C ASP A 54 -35.13 -20.79 -15.49
N VAL A 55 -34.06 -21.61 -15.56
CA VAL A 55 -33.91 -22.79 -16.46
C VAL A 55 -32.61 -23.55 -16.16
N LYS A 56 -32.75 -24.86 -15.93
CA LYS A 56 -31.67 -25.87 -15.87
C LYS A 56 -31.13 -26.19 -17.27
N LYS A 57 -29.80 -26.37 -17.41
CA LYS A 57 -29.21 -27.40 -18.28
C LYS A 57 -27.89 -27.92 -17.70
N GLU A 58 -27.85 -29.24 -17.58
CA GLU A 58 -26.72 -30.12 -17.29
C GLU A 58 -25.85 -30.28 -18.55
N TYR A 59 -24.52 -30.44 -18.42
CA TYR A 59 -23.66 -31.39 -19.15
C TYR A 59 -22.18 -31.29 -18.73
N GLU A 60 -21.68 -32.42 -18.21
CA GLU A 60 -20.41 -33.11 -18.50
C GLU A 60 -19.03 -32.61 -18.00
N VAL A 61 -18.37 -33.52 -17.28
CA VAL A 61 -17.02 -33.48 -16.68
C VAL A 61 -15.95 -33.74 -17.75
N LYS A 62 -14.85 -32.97 -17.73
CA LYS A 62 -13.55 -33.39 -18.31
C LYS A 62 -12.42 -33.07 -17.33
N GLU A 63 -11.59 -34.09 -17.10
CA GLU A 63 -10.40 -34.07 -16.24
C GLU A 63 -9.24 -33.25 -16.86
N GLU A 64 -8.47 -32.57 -16.02
CA GLU A 64 -7.18 -31.94 -16.41
C GLU A 64 -5.98 -32.82 -15.99
N PRO A 65 -4.88 -32.84 -16.78
CA PRO A 65 -3.74 -33.74 -16.56
C PRO A 65 -2.65 -33.15 -15.63
N LYS A 66 -1.88 -34.06 -15.00
CA LYS A 66 -0.68 -33.84 -14.15
C LYS A 66 0.44 -33.05 -14.86
N LYS A 67 1.10 -32.15 -14.13
CA LYS A 67 2.39 -31.48 -14.47
C LYS A 67 3.59 -32.37 -14.12
N THR A 68 4.61 -32.42 -14.98
CA THR A 68 5.82 -33.27 -14.88
C THR A 68 7.08 -32.47 -14.51
N GLU A 69 8.06 -33.16 -13.90
CA GLU A 69 9.29 -32.68 -13.23
C GLU A 69 10.31 -31.90 -14.08
N GLU A 70 10.16 -31.78 -15.41
CA GLU A 70 11.10 -31.03 -16.26
C GLU A 70 10.95 -29.50 -16.12
N GLN A 71 9.76 -28.99 -15.77
CA GLN A 71 9.52 -27.55 -15.64
C GLN A 71 10.17 -26.92 -14.40
N SER A 72 10.50 -27.69 -13.36
CA SER A 72 11.11 -27.17 -12.13
C SER A 72 12.63 -27.02 -12.22
N GLN A 73 13.27 -27.69 -13.19
CA GLN A 73 14.72 -27.62 -13.39
C GLN A 73 15.13 -26.44 -14.28
N GLU A 74 14.30 -26.06 -15.26
CA GLU A 74 14.55 -24.89 -16.12
C GLU A 74 14.40 -23.56 -15.36
N GLU A 75 13.41 -23.43 -14.45
CA GLU A 75 13.22 -22.23 -13.61
C GLU A 75 14.42 -21.96 -12.68
N ASN A 76 15.07 -23.03 -12.18
CA ASN A 76 16.25 -22.92 -11.30
C ASN A 76 17.52 -22.52 -12.07
N LEU A 77 17.61 -22.88 -13.35
CA LEU A 77 18.73 -22.53 -14.21
C LEU A 77 18.63 -21.09 -14.75
N GLU A 78 17.41 -20.61 -15.05
CA GLU A 78 17.16 -19.21 -15.40
C GLU A 78 17.36 -18.27 -14.20
N SER A 79 16.96 -18.66 -12.98
CA SER A 79 17.18 -17.83 -11.79
C SER A 79 18.67 -17.69 -11.43
N LYS A 80 19.44 -18.77 -11.55
CA LYS A 80 20.91 -18.73 -11.38
C LYS A 80 21.63 -17.93 -12.47
N LYS A 81 21.16 -18.00 -13.72
CA LYS A 81 21.70 -17.16 -14.81
C LYS A 81 21.33 -15.68 -14.63
N ALA A 82 20.14 -15.38 -14.11
CA ALA A 82 19.73 -14.03 -13.79
C ALA A 82 20.58 -13.43 -12.65
N MET A 83 20.89 -14.21 -11.60
CA MET A 83 21.78 -13.77 -10.52
C MET A 83 23.23 -13.53 -10.97
N ALA A 84 23.73 -14.30 -11.95
CA ALA A 84 25.10 -14.16 -12.45
C ALA A 84 25.30 -12.99 -13.45
N LEU A 85 24.22 -12.35 -13.93
CA LEU A 85 24.28 -11.22 -14.88
C LEU A 85 24.18 -9.84 -14.20
N ILE A 86 24.04 -9.79 -12.87
CA ILE A 86 23.84 -8.56 -12.09
C ILE A 86 25.17 -7.90 -11.65
N GLU A 87 26.31 -8.53 -11.92
CA GLU A 87 27.60 -8.10 -11.36
C GLU A 87 28.22 -6.84 -12.02
N ASP A 88 27.56 -6.16 -12.97
CA ASP A 88 28.20 -5.04 -13.69
C ASP A 88 27.26 -3.94 -14.23
N ASN A 89 26.23 -3.50 -13.48
CA ASN A 89 25.57 -2.22 -13.82
C ASN A 89 25.04 -1.45 -12.61
N ASP A 90 25.54 -0.23 -12.49
CA ASP A 90 25.25 0.81 -11.50
C ASP A 90 23.85 1.43 -11.74
N ILE A 91 22.81 0.62 -11.54
CA ILE A 91 21.41 1.05 -11.49
C ILE A 91 21.02 1.00 -10.00
N ASP A 92 20.56 2.12 -9.42
CA ASP A 92 19.98 2.15 -8.06
C ASP A 92 18.90 1.06 -7.96
N TYR A 93 19.28 -0.08 -7.40
CA TYR A 93 18.43 -1.24 -7.29
C TYR A 93 17.55 -1.01 -6.07
N TYR A 94 16.33 -0.55 -6.30
CA TYR A 94 15.30 -0.54 -5.27
C TYR A 94 15.20 -1.94 -4.64
N ILE A 95 15.42 -2.02 -3.33
CA ILE A 95 15.31 -3.28 -2.61
C ILE A 95 13.82 -3.61 -2.55
N SER A 96 13.41 -4.63 -3.31
CA SER A 96 12.03 -5.11 -3.30
C SER A 96 11.92 -6.46 -2.61
N LYS A 97 10.90 -6.60 -1.77
CA LYS A 97 10.58 -7.82 -1.01
C LYS A 97 9.11 -8.16 -1.21
N SER A 98 8.77 -9.44 -1.21
CA SER A 98 7.38 -9.88 -1.27
C SER A 98 7.13 -11.07 -0.36
N TYR A 99 5.93 -11.13 0.21
CA TYR A 99 5.50 -12.18 1.10
C TYR A 99 4.05 -12.57 0.81
N LYS A 100 3.78 -13.88 0.79
CA LYS A 100 2.44 -14.45 0.73
C LYS A 100 1.98 -14.87 2.12
N VAL A 101 0.83 -14.36 2.53
CA VAL A 101 0.24 -14.64 3.84
C VAL A 101 -0.32 -16.07 3.86
N GLY A 102 -0.04 -16.80 4.94
CA GLY A 102 -0.34 -18.22 5.11
C GLY A 102 0.66 -19.15 4.39
N THR A 103 1.75 -18.61 3.83
CA THR A 103 2.83 -19.41 3.23
C THR A 103 4.19 -18.93 3.73
N ASP A 104 4.50 -17.65 3.55
CA ASP A 104 5.78 -17.06 3.95
C ASP A 104 5.69 -16.45 5.35
N ILE A 105 4.54 -15.88 5.69
CA ILE A 105 4.25 -15.20 6.96
C ILE A 105 2.83 -15.52 7.45
N ASP A 106 2.59 -15.45 8.75
CA ASP A 106 1.25 -15.61 9.33
C ASP A 106 0.37 -14.38 9.04
N ALA A 107 -0.95 -14.54 9.00
CA ALA A 107 -1.87 -13.41 9.09
C ALA A 107 -1.70 -12.67 10.43
N GLY A 108 -1.94 -11.36 10.42
CA GLY A 108 -1.83 -10.53 11.60
C GLY A 108 -1.43 -9.09 11.30
N ILE A 109 -1.06 -8.36 12.37
CA ILE A 109 -0.64 -6.97 12.28
C ILE A 109 0.89 -6.91 12.21
N TYR A 110 1.39 -6.15 11.23
CA TYR A 110 2.80 -5.90 10.98
C TYR A 110 3.09 -4.40 10.95
N LYS A 111 4.35 -4.03 11.16
CA LYS A 111 4.89 -2.74 10.75
C LYS A 111 5.61 -2.91 9.43
N VAL A 112 5.30 -2.06 8.45
CA VAL A 112 6.24 -1.79 7.35
C VAL A 112 7.17 -0.67 7.81
N VAL A 113 8.47 -0.86 7.64
CA VAL A 113 9.52 0.05 8.10
C VAL A 113 10.34 0.45 6.89
N SER A 114 10.51 1.74 6.62
CA SER A 114 11.27 2.20 5.46
C SER A 114 12.77 2.11 5.74
N ASP A 115 13.52 1.83 4.68
CA ASP A 115 14.98 1.90 4.72
C ASP A 115 15.36 3.38 4.86
N GLY A 116 16.12 3.71 5.91
CA GLY A 116 16.17 5.03 6.57
C GLY A 116 16.59 6.26 5.74
N GLU A 117 16.86 6.11 4.45
CA GLU A 117 17.17 7.22 3.53
C GLU A 117 15.94 7.68 2.73
N ASN A 118 14.93 6.82 2.54
CA ASN A 118 13.79 7.06 1.64
C ASN A 118 12.41 6.88 2.32
N SER A 119 11.35 7.33 1.63
CA SER A 119 9.99 6.88 1.93
C SER A 119 9.79 5.46 1.41
N GLY A 120 9.27 4.56 2.25
CA GLY A 120 8.94 3.20 1.84
C GLY A 120 7.64 3.15 1.04
N GLN A 121 7.49 2.12 0.22
CA GLN A 121 6.23 1.83 -0.47
C GLN A 121 5.78 0.41 -0.20
N TYR A 122 4.47 0.22 -0.14
CA TYR A 122 3.92 -1.13 -0.13
C TYR A 122 2.59 -1.24 -0.87
N THR A 123 2.31 -2.45 -1.33
CA THR A 123 1.06 -2.85 -1.97
C THR A 123 0.59 -4.16 -1.36
N ILE A 124 -0.70 -4.26 -1.04
CA ILE A 124 -1.34 -5.52 -0.61
C ILE A 124 -2.31 -5.95 -1.71
N THR A 125 -2.29 -7.23 -2.06
CA THR A 125 -3.18 -7.82 -3.08
C THR A 125 -3.89 -9.03 -2.52
N ASP A 126 -5.19 -9.19 -2.80
CA ASP A 126 -5.96 -10.40 -2.47
C ASP A 126 -6.09 -11.31 -3.70
N LYS A 127 -5.71 -12.59 -3.57
CA LYS A 127 -5.88 -13.59 -4.65
C LYS A 127 -7.31 -14.09 -4.82
N ASN A 128 -8.20 -13.86 -3.84
CA ASN A 128 -9.59 -14.30 -3.89
C ASN A 128 -10.53 -13.29 -4.55
N SER A 129 -10.06 -12.09 -4.92
CA SER A 129 -10.87 -11.19 -5.71
C SER A 129 -11.10 -11.83 -7.09
N LYS A 130 -12.35 -11.92 -7.52
CA LYS A 130 -12.71 -12.41 -8.88
C LYS A 130 -12.28 -11.43 -9.98
N SER A 131 -11.68 -10.30 -9.60
CA SER A 131 -11.04 -9.33 -10.47
C SER A 131 -9.57 -9.71 -10.67
N GLU A 132 -9.08 -9.53 -11.88
CA GLU A 132 -7.68 -9.73 -12.25
C GLU A 132 -6.79 -8.75 -11.44
N VAL A 133 -6.32 -9.20 -10.26
CA VAL A 133 -5.49 -8.47 -9.29
C VAL A 133 -6.14 -7.18 -8.77
N ASP A 134 -6.73 -7.22 -7.56
CA ASP A 134 -7.11 -6.01 -6.84
C ASP A 134 -5.83 -5.30 -6.36
N PHE A 135 -5.22 -4.52 -7.26
CA PHE A 135 -4.15 -3.59 -6.90
C PHE A 135 -4.77 -2.47 -6.06
N TYR A 136 -4.65 -2.58 -4.74
CA TYR A 136 -4.73 -1.39 -3.91
C TYR A 136 -3.61 -0.45 -4.34
N GLU A 137 -3.94 0.81 -4.63
CA GLU A 137 -2.94 1.83 -4.98
C GLU A 137 -1.75 1.76 -4.02
N GLY A 138 -0.53 1.69 -4.56
CA GLY A 138 0.70 1.62 -3.78
C GLY A 138 0.75 2.79 -2.79
N LYS A 139 1.01 2.49 -1.52
CA LYS A 139 0.99 3.49 -0.45
C LYS A 139 2.42 3.85 -0.05
N ILE A 140 2.75 5.13 -0.23
CA ILE A 140 3.99 5.73 0.27
C ILE A 140 3.84 6.02 1.77
N PHE A 141 4.89 5.78 2.54
CA PHE A 141 4.94 6.10 3.97
C PHE A 141 6.33 6.57 4.42
N PHE A 142 6.38 7.20 5.59
CA PHE A 142 7.63 7.68 6.20
C PHE A 142 7.96 6.87 7.45
N ASN A 143 9.23 6.44 7.58
CA ASN A 143 9.81 5.65 8.67
C ASN A 143 9.10 4.33 8.97
N PHE A 144 7.86 4.35 9.41
CA PHE A 144 7.09 3.14 9.65
C PHE A 144 5.58 3.41 9.67
N ARG A 145 4.81 2.35 9.38
CA ARG A 145 3.37 2.33 9.62
C ARG A 145 2.85 0.90 9.81
N TYR A 146 1.64 0.79 10.34
CA TYR A 146 0.99 -0.49 10.53
C TYR A 146 0.24 -0.93 9.26
N VAL A 147 0.23 -2.25 9.07
CA VAL A 147 -0.59 -2.96 8.10
C VAL A 147 -1.23 -4.17 8.80
N GLU A 148 -2.44 -4.49 8.39
CA GLU A 148 -3.13 -5.72 8.76
C GLU A 148 -3.14 -6.64 7.54
N LEU A 149 -2.64 -7.85 7.70
CA LEU A 149 -2.52 -8.85 6.65
C LEU A 149 -3.42 -10.05 6.95
N LYS A 150 -4.21 -10.46 5.97
CA LYS A 150 -5.16 -11.59 6.04
C LYS A 150 -4.68 -12.77 5.22
N ASP A 151 -5.15 -13.96 5.58
CA ASP A 151 -4.83 -15.17 4.83
C ASP A 151 -5.18 -15.03 3.34
N ASN A 152 -4.30 -15.53 2.49
CA ASN A 152 -4.36 -15.45 1.02
C ASN A 152 -4.08 -14.06 0.40
N GLU A 153 -3.72 -13.07 1.21
CA GLU A 153 -3.14 -11.83 0.68
C GLU A 153 -1.65 -12.01 0.32
N SER A 154 -1.11 -11.05 -0.43
CA SER A 154 0.33 -10.89 -0.66
C SER A 154 0.70 -9.43 -0.46
N ILE A 155 1.84 -9.18 0.17
CA ILE A 155 2.41 -7.85 0.34
C ILE A 155 3.69 -7.72 -0.49
N TYR A 156 3.82 -6.60 -1.18
CA TYR A 156 5.00 -6.20 -1.93
C TYR A 156 5.54 -4.92 -1.31
N LEU A 157 6.86 -4.86 -1.12
CA LEU A 157 7.58 -3.78 -0.45
C LEU A 157 8.65 -3.24 -1.38
N VAL A 158 8.87 -1.92 -1.30
CA VAL A 158 9.98 -1.22 -1.95
C VAL A 158 10.62 -0.31 -0.92
N ASP A 159 11.95 -0.41 -0.77
CA ASP A 159 12.76 0.31 0.23
C ASP A 159 12.15 0.19 1.63
N ALA A 160 11.73 -1.03 1.97
CA ALA A 160 11.07 -1.31 3.23
C ALA A 160 11.26 -2.76 3.70
N ASP A 161 11.18 -2.92 5.01
CA ASP A 161 11.13 -4.18 5.74
C ASP A 161 9.75 -4.44 6.35
N LEU A 162 9.44 -5.72 6.54
CA LEU A 162 8.24 -6.17 7.26
C LEU A 162 8.61 -6.70 8.64
N VAL A 163 8.06 -6.09 9.68
CA VAL A 163 8.33 -6.44 11.07
C VAL A 163 7.04 -6.91 11.74
N LYS A 164 7.03 -8.13 12.28
CA LYS A 164 5.89 -8.64 13.06
C LYS A 164 5.73 -7.81 14.33
N VAL A 165 4.49 -7.44 14.67
CA VAL A 165 4.24 -6.65 15.88
C VAL A 165 4.32 -7.55 17.10
N ASP A 166 5.35 -7.35 17.90
CA ASP A 166 5.57 -7.92 19.23
C ASP A 166 6.11 -6.86 20.20
N GLU A 167 6.39 -7.20 21.45
CA GLU A 167 6.89 -6.26 22.47
C GLU A 167 8.19 -5.54 22.07
N ASN A 168 9.06 -6.19 21.30
CA ASN A 168 10.34 -5.64 20.85
C ASN A 168 10.16 -4.67 19.69
N SER A 169 9.05 -4.76 18.95
CA SER A 169 8.72 -3.86 17.85
C SER A 169 8.21 -2.48 18.31
N ARG A 170 8.04 -2.25 19.62
CA ARG A 170 7.57 -0.98 20.17
C ARG A 170 8.50 0.17 19.79
N TYR A 171 7.93 1.32 19.42
CA TYR A 171 8.72 2.53 19.24
C TYR A 171 9.44 2.94 20.54
N SER A 172 10.75 3.18 20.45
CA SER A 172 11.61 3.48 21.62
C SER A 172 12.46 4.74 21.44
N GLY A 173 12.16 5.56 20.44
CA GLY A 173 12.87 6.82 20.19
C GLY A 173 12.56 7.87 21.27
N ASN A 174 13.54 8.74 21.53
CA ASN A 174 13.39 9.85 22.49
C ASN A 174 12.46 10.98 22.01
N LYS A 175 12.12 10.99 20.71
CA LYS A 175 11.22 11.96 20.07
C LYS A 175 10.36 11.22 19.07
N TYR A 176 9.11 11.60 18.91
CA TYR A 176 8.28 11.06 17.85
C TYR A 176 8.70 11.63 16.48
N ILE A 177 8.98 10.75 15.53
CA ILE A 177 9.31 11.06 14.13
C ILE A 177 8.10 10.82 13.22
N SER A 178 8.12 11.31 11.97
CA SER A 178 7.06 11.01 11.00
C SER A 178 6.79 9.50 10.92
N GLY A 179 5.53 9.07 10.89
CA GLY A 179 5.16 7.66 10.92
C GLY A 179 3.80 7.45 11.57
N GLN A 180 3.37 6.20 11.68
CA GLN A 180 2.11 5.82 12.31
C GLN A 180 2.33 5.03 13.61
N TYR A 181 1.78 5.55 14.70
CA TYR A 181 1.94 5.06 16.06
C TYR A 181 0.65 4.40 16.53
N LYS A 182 0.74 3.24 17.18
CA LYS A 182 -0.40 2.63 17.87
C LYS A 182 -0.52 3.19 19.28
N VAL A 183 -1.65 3.81 19.58
CA VAL A 183 -1.91 4.46 20.87
C VAL A 183 -2.13 3.41 21.96
N GLY A 184 -1.42 3.58 23.07
CA GLY A 184 -1.28 2.61 24.15
C GLY A 184 -0.26 1.51 23.90
N PHE A 185 0.49 1.57 22.78
CA PHE A 185 1.61 0.67 22.51
C PHE A 185 2.89 1.43 22.19
N ASP A 186 2.92 2.23 21.12
CA ASP A 186 4.06 3.07 20.75
C ASP A 186 4.05 4.44 21.42
N ILE A 187 2.85 5.01 21.58
CA ILE A 187 2.60 6.32 22.19
C ILE A 187 1.51 6.15 23.24
N PRO A 188 1.65 6.65 24.49
CA PRO A 188 0.58 6.55 25.47
C PRO A 188 -0.66 7.34 25.04
N GLU A 189 -1.83 6.99 25.55
CA GLU A 189 -3.01 7.85 25.37
C GLU A 189 -2.85 9.20 26.11
N GLY A 190 -3.61 10.19 25.65
CA GLY A 190 -3.66 11.52 26.25
C GLY A 190 -3.70 12.67 25.24
N SER A 191 -3.55 13.87 25.76
CA SER A 191 -3.46 15.11 24.98
C SER A 191 -2.01 15.45 24.67
N TYR A 192 -1.77 15.91 23.44
CA TYR A 192 -0.46 16.30 22.95
C TYR A 192 -0.53 17.64 22.25
N LYS A 193 0.53 18.44 22.41
CA LYS A 193 0.79 19.61 21.60
C LYS A 193 1.52 19.18 20.32
N LEU A 194 1.05 19.68 19.19
CA LEU A 194 1.65 19.51 17.87
C LEU A 194 2.32 20.83 17.47
N VAL A 195 3.60 20.78 17.11
CA VAL A 195 4.36 21.94 16.63
C VAL A 195 4.87 21.63 15.21
N PRO A 196 4.45 22.36 14.16
CA PRO A 196 4.93 22.08 12.81
C PRO A 196 6.42 22.36 12.67
N THR A 197 7.15 21.47 11.99
CA THR A 197 8.60 21.61 11.75
C THR A 197 8.94 22.34 10.46
N GLY A 198 7.93 22.75 9.70
CA GLY A 198 8.03 23.45 8.42
C GLY A 198 6.84 24.39 8.19
N GLN A 199 6.46 24.62 6.93
CA GLN A 199 5.30 25.47 6.61
C GLN A 199 3.97 24.86 7.08
N ALA A 200 3.86 23.53 6.97
CA ALA A 200 2.74 22.77 7.48
C ALA A 200 3.21 21.35 7.81
N GLY A 201 2.64 20.77 8.85
CA GLY A 201 2.67 19.33 9.10
C GLY A 201 1.31 18.69 8.82
N TYR A 202 1.25 17.37 8.95
CA TYR A 202 0.04 16.57 8.82
C TYR A 202 -0.15 15.69 10.05
N VAL A 203 -1.39 15.58 10.49
CA VAL A 203 -1.79 14.65 11.54
C VAL A 203 -3.09 13.95 11.14
N GLU A 204 -3.16 12.66 11.45
CA GLU A 204 -4.33 11.82 11.22
C GLU A 204 -4.51 10.85 12.38
N VAL A 205 -5.77 10.61 12.73
CA VAL A 205 -6.18 9.61 13.71
C VAL A 205 -7.15 8.66 13.03
N SER A 206 -6.88 7.37 13.13
CA SER A 206 -7.73 6.30 12.61
C SER A 206 -8.05 5.27 13.68
N THR A 207 -9.15 4.52 13.48
CA THR A 207 -9.54 3.40 14.36
C THR A 207 -8.96 2.07 13.92
N SER A 208 -8.38 1.99 12.71
CA SER A 208 -7.71 0.81 12.18
C SER A 208 -6.34 1.21 11.57
N PRO A 209 -5.40 0.26 11.37
CA PRO A 209 -4.07 0.58 10.85
C PRO A 209 -4.06 1.04 9.39
N MET A 210 -5.09 0.68 8.62
CA MET A 210 -5.12 0.88 7.16
C MET A 210 -6.32 1.69 6.66
N SER A 211 -7.37 1.85 7.46
CA SER A 211 -8.62 2.51 7.09
C SER A 211 -9.20 3.29 8.27
N ASP A 212 -10.42 3.80 8.11
CA ASP A 212 -11.24 4.35 9.18
C ASP A 212 -10.62 5.59 9.85
N VAL A 213 -10.23 6.54 9.01
CA VAL A 213 -9.82 7.88 9.45
C VAL A 213 -10.99 8.60 10.09
N ILE A 214 -10.84 8.98 11.36
CA ILE A 214 -11.84 9.72 12.13
C ILE A 214 -11.49 11.19 12.29
N PHE A 215 -10.21 11.55 12.07
CA PHE A 215 -9.73 12.91 12.10
C PHE A 215 -8.48 13.02 11.24
N SER A 216 -8.40 14.05 10.41
CA SER A 216 -7.13 14.45 9.81
C SER A 216 -7.11 15.95 9.56
N ARG A 217 -5.91 16.53 9.60
CA ARG A 217 -5.71 17.93 9.26
C ARG A 217 -4.26 18.24 8.93
N TYR A 218 -4.09 19.33 8.18
CA TYR A 218 -2.83 20.06 8.17
C TYR A 218 -2.69 20.93 9.42
N VAL A 219 -1.44 21.08 9.86
CA VAL A 219 -1.03 21.82 11.05
C VAL A 219 -0.06 22.91 10.61
N GLU A 220 -0.55 24.14 10.45
CA GLU A 220 0.27 25.30 10.02
C GLU A 220 0.80 26.12 11.21
N LYS A 221 0.23 25.89 12.40
CA LYS A 221 0.58 26.52 13.68
C LYS A 221 0.38 25.51 14.80
N ASP A 222 0.92 25.80 15.98
CA ASP A 222 0.72 25.01 17.19
C ASP A 222 -0.75 24.60 17.36
N ALA A 223 -0.97 23.31 17.61
CA ALA A 223 -2.28 22.72 17.78
C ALA A 223 -2.27 21.69 18.92
N GLU A 224 -3.45 21.26 19.33
CA GLU A 224 -3.62 20.17 20.29
C GLU A 224 -4.34 18.99 19.63
N ILE A 225 -4.04 17.79 20.10
CA ILE A 225 -4.73 16.56 19.72
C ILE A 225 -4.92 15.66 20.93
N GLU A 226 -6.06 15.00 21.02
CA GLU A 226 -6.33 13.95 21.99
C GLU A 226 -6.38 12.60 21.26
N VAL A 227 -5.64 11.63 21.77
CA VAL A 227 -5.62 10.26 21.26
C VAL A 227 -5.97 9.26 22.35
N LYS A 228 -6.71 8.22 21.97
CA LYS A 228 -7.30 7.21 22.87
C LYS A 228 -6.70 5.84 22.61
N GLN A 229 -6.64 4.99 23.65
CA GLN A 229 -6.20 3.60 23.55
C GLN A 229 -6.75 2.88 22.31
N GLY A 230 -5.87 2.23 21.55
CA GLY A 230 -6.23 1.43 20.38
C GLY A 230 -6.36 2.20 19.06
N GLN A 231 -6.35 3.54 19.09
CA GLN A 231 -6.26 4.36 17.88
C GLN A 231 -4.87 4.27 17.24
N TYR A 232 -4.78 4.71 15.99
CA TYR A 232 -3.52 4.91 15.28
C TYR A 232 -3.35 6.40 14.99
N LEU A 233 -2.19 6.95 15.38
CA LEU A 233 -1.81 8.33 15.15
C LEU A 233 -0.75 8.38 14.05
N THR A 234 -1.10 8.93 12.89
CA THR A 234 -0.14 9.20 11.81
C THR A 234 0.30 10.66 11.89
N ILE A 235 1.61 10.89 11.90
CA ILE A 235 2.20 12.24 11.91
C ILE A 235 3.21 12.39 10.78
N SER A 236 3.30 13.60 10.23
CA SER A 236 4.37 13.99 9.32
C SER A 236 4.69 15.48 9.49
N GLY A 237 5.97 15.83 9.63
CA GLY A 237 6.40 17.22 9.73
C GLY A 237 5.85 17.97 10.96
N VAL A 238 5.62 17.25 12.06
CA VAL A 238 5.23 17.82 13.36
C VAL A 238 6.07 17.21 14.48
N ASP A 239 6.50 18.05 15.43
CA ASP A 239 6.96 17.61 16.74
C ASP A 239 5.74 17.35 17.62
N VAL A 240 5.73 16.21 18.31
CA VAL A 240 4.67 15.82 19.27
C VAL A 240 5.23 15.94 20.69
N ILE A 241 4.61 16.82 21.48
CA ILE A 241 5.05 17.18 22.84
C ILE A 241 3.92 16.85 23.82
N ARG A 242 4.28 16.21 24.93
CA ARG A 242 3.34 15.92 26.02
C ARG A 242 3.24 17.10 26.99
#